data_AF-A0A7C4AHF2-F1
#
_entry.id   AF-A0A7C4AHF2-F1
#
_cell.length_a   1.000
_cell.length_b   1.000
_cell.length_c   1.000
_cell.angle_alpha   90.00
_cell.angle_beta   90.00
_cell.angle_gamma   90.00
#
_symmetry.space_group_name_H-M   'P 1'
#
loop_
_entity.id
_entity.type
_entity.pdbx_description
1 polymer ?
#
loop_
_entity_poly.entity_id
_entity_poly.type
_entity_poly.pdbx_seq_one_letter_code
_entity_poly.pdbx_strand_id
1 'polypeptide(L)'
;IMNVISDIADQTNLLALNAAIEAARAGDAGRGFAVVADEVRKLAEKTMAATKEVGDVTAAIQTDVRQSIQGTDQAARAVEDATALAGKSGEALDAIVDLVAATSDQVRAIATAAEEQSAASEEIARAVEDVRRVSQETAQEMTVASKGVEAISRLTSQLGDTVRSLGQ
;
A
#
# COMPACT_ATOMS: atom_id res chain seq x y z
N ILE A 1 -33.38 20.21 36.81
CA ILE A 1 -34.66 20.81 36.39
C ILE A 1 -35.79 19.78 36.46
N MET A 2 -35.67 18.61 35.81
CA MET A 2 -36.71 17.55 35.89
C MET A 2 -37.10 17.16 37.34
N ASN A 3 -36.11 16.91 38.21
CA ASN A 3 -36.37 16.63 39.62
C ASN A 3 -37.14 17.78 40.32
N VAL A 4 -36.76 19.02 40.03
CA VAL A 4 -37.44 20.22 40.60
C VAL A 4 -38.90 20.31 40.13
N ILE A 5 -39.19 19.98 38.87
CA ILE A 5 -40.56 19.97 38.35
C ILE A 5 -41.38 18.85 38.99
N SER A 6 -40.78 17.66 39.18
CA SER A 6 -41.42 16.54 39.89
C SER A 6 -41.73 16.92 41.34
N ASP A 7 -40.77 17.52 42.04
CA ASP A 7 -40.94 17.97 43.44
C ASP A 7 -42.04 19.04 43.56
N ILE A 8 -42.11 19.98 42.60
CA ILE A 8 -43.18 20.99 42.55
C ILE A 8 -44.54 20.33 42.29
N ALA A 9 -44.61 19.37 41.38
CA ALA A 9 -45.85 18.66 41.07
C ALA A 9 -46.31 17.80 42.26
N ASP A 10 -45.40 17.12 42.97
CA ASP A 10 -45.67 16.39 44.21
C ASP A 10 -46.19 17.32 45.32
N GLN A 11 -45.57 18.49 45.51
CA GLN A 11 -46.04 19.51 46.46
C GLN A 11 -47.41 20.05 46.08
N THR A 12 -47.64 20.30 44.78
CA THR A 12 -48.93 20.77 44.26
C THR A 12 -50.02 19.71 44.47
N ASN A 13 -49.68 18.43 44.29
CA ASN A 13 -50.56 17.29 44.54
C ASN A 13 -50.95 17.20 46.03
N LEU A 14 -49.99 17.36 46.94
CA LEU A 14 -50.23 17.39 48.39
C LEU A 14 -51.06 18.61 48.82
N LEU A 15 -50.80 19.78 48.25
CA LEU A 15 -51.59 21.00 48.49
C LEU A 15 -53.04 20.83 48.02
N ALA A 16 -53.24 20.25 46.83
CA ALA A 16 -54.56 19.97 46.28
C ALA A 16 -55.34 18.96 47.12
N LEU A 17 -54.67 17.92 47.64
CA LEU A 17 -55.27 16.95 48.55
C LEU A 17 -55.76 17.61 49.85
N ASN A 18 -54.91 18.46 50.46
CA ASN A 18 -55.29 19.20 51.67
C ASN A 18 -56.48 20.15 51.40
N ALA A 19 -56.50 20.81 50.24
CA ALA A 19 -57.61 21.67 49.83
C ALA A 19 -58.92 20.87 49.62
N ALA A 20 -58.85 19.67 49.04
CA ALA A 20 -60.01 18.79 48.88
C ALA A 20 -60.59 18.32 50.22
N ILE A 21 -59.72 18.00 51.19
CA ILE A 21 -60.12 17.63 52.56
C ILE A 21 -60.85 18.79 53.25
N GLU A 22 -60.31 20.00 53.16
CA GLU A 22 -60.92 21.17 53.81
C GLU A 22 -62.22 21.61 53.11
N ALA A 23 -62.30 21.45 51.79
CA ALA A 23 -63.54 21.65 51.04
C ALA A 23 -64.65 20.66 51.44
N ALA A 24 -64.30 19.40 51.72
CA ALA A 24 -65.25 18.41 52.24
C ALA A 24 -65.74 18.75 53.66
N ARG A 25 -64.88 19.34 54.51
CA ARG A 25 -65.26 19.83 55.84
C ARG A 25 -66.24 21.00 55.82
N ALA A 26 -66.17 21.86 54.80
CA ALA A 26 -67.06 23.00 54.63
C ALA A 26 -68.47 22.63 54.11
N GLY A 27 -68.73 21.35 53.82
CA GLY A 27 -70.05 20.86 53.38
C GLY A 27 -70.52 21.52 52.07
N ASP A 28 -71.78 21.97 52.02
CA ASP A 28 -72.37 22.55 50.81
C ASP A 28 -71.67 23.84 50.34
N ALA A 29 -71.06 24.60 51.26
CA ALA A 29 -70.30 25.82 50.92
C ALA A 29 -68.96 25.52 50.23
N GLY A 30 -68.39 24.33 50.43
CA GLY A 30 -67.08 23.91 49.88
C GLY A 30 -67.15 23.20 48.53
N ARG A 31 -68.36 22.94 48.00
CA ARG A 31 -68.57 22.07 46.84
C ARG A 31 -67.85 22.53 45.56
N GLY A 32 -67.80 23.84 45.32
CA GLY A 32 -67.05 24.42 44.21
C GLY A 32 -65.52 24.31 44.38
N PHE A 33 -65.03 24.49 45.61
CA PHE A 33 -63.61 24.34 45.93
C PHE A 33 -63.13 22.89 45.82
N ALA A 34 -63.98 21.91 46.16
CA ALA A 34 -63.67 20.50 46.02
C ALA A 34 -63.39 20.11 44.55
N VAL A 35 -64.18 20.63 43.61
CA VAL A 35 -63.99 20.36 42.17
C VAL A 35 -62.68 20.96 41.67
N VAL A 36 -62.35 22.19 42.09
CA VAL A 36 -61.09 22.84 41.72
C VAL A 36 -59.89 22.08 42.31
N ALA A 37 -59.97 21.65 43.56
CA ALA A 37 -58.92 20.88 44.22
C ALA A 37 -58.65 19.55 43.50
N ASP A 38 -59.71 18.82 43.09
CA ASP A 38 -59.56 17.58 42.33
C ASP A 38 -58.96 17.81 40.93
N GLU A 39 -59.26 18.92 40.27
CA GLU A 39 -58.69 19.24 38.96
C GLU A 39 -57.20 19.62 39.06
N VAL A 40 -56.82 20.38 40.10
CA VAL A 40 -55.41 20.69 40.41
C VAL A 40 -54.64 19.40 40.73
N ARG A 41 -55.23 18.49 41.50
CA ARG A 41 -54.64 17.18 41.81
C ARG A 41 -54.35 16.37 40.53
N LYS A 42 -55.35 16.24 39.65
CA LYS A 42 -55.18 15.56 38.35
C LYS A 42 -54.11 16.22 37.47
N LEU A 43 -54.02 17.56 37.48
CA LEU A 43 -53.02 18.28 36.70
C LEU A 43 -51.61 18.03 37.27
N ALA A 44 -51.46 17.98 38.59
CA ALA A 44 -50.21 17.64 39.25
C ALA A 44 -49.78 16.20 38.92
N GLU A 45 -50.70 15.22 38.99
CA GLU A 45 -50.45 13.82 38.59
C GLU A 45 -50.01 13.70 37.13
N LYS A 46 -50.71 14.37 36.19
CA LYS A 46 -50.30 14.43 34.78
C LYS A 46 -48.93 15.07 34.58
N THR A 47 -48.62 16.12 35.35
CA THR A 47 -47.33 16.81 35.30
C THR A 47 -46.20 15.90 35.75
N MET A 48 -46.40 15.13 36.83
CA MET A 48 -45.42 14.14 37.29
C MET A 48 -45.17 13.05 36.25
N ALA A 49 -46.24 12.51 35.65
CA ALA A 49 -46.13 11.49 34.60
C ALA A 49 -45.36 12.00 33.38
N ALA A 50 -45.70 13.18 32.87
CA ALA A 50 -45.01 13.80 31.74
C ALA A 50 -43.54 14.14 32.06
N THR A 51 -43.27 14.60 33.29
CA THR A 51 -41.90 14.90 33.77
C THR A 51 -41.06 13.63 33.80
N LYS A 52 -41.64 12.50 34.24
CA LYS A 52 -40.96 11.20 34.21
C LYS A 52 -40.64 10.76 32.78
N GLU A 53 -41.62 10.83 31.87
CA GLU A 53 -41.44 10.46 30.47
C GLU A 53 -40.33 11.28 29.78
N VAL A 54 -40.33 12.60 29.98
CA VAL A 54 -39.27 13.48 29.47
C VAL A 54 -37.90 13.12 30.09
N GLY A 55 -37.87 12.73 31.37
CA GLY A 55 -36.66 12.25 32.04
C GLY A 55 -36.10 11.00 31.38
N ASP A 56 -36.96 10.01 31.12
CA ASP A 56 -36.58 8.75 30.48
C ASP A 56 -36.06 8.99 29.05
N VAL A 57 -36.75 9.82 28.27
CA VAL A 57 -36.31 10.21 26.91
C VAL A 57 -34.96 10.93 26.94
N THR A 58 -34.77 11.85 27.90
CA THR A 58 -33.49 12.57 28.03
C THR A 58 -32.35 11.63 28.41
N ALA A 59 -32.60 10.65 29.29
CA ALA A 59 -31.61 9.64 29.66
C ALA A 59 -31.23 8.74 28.47
N ALA A 60 -32.21 8.36 27.64
CA ALA A 60 -31.98 7.63 26.40
C ALA A 60 -31.11 8.44 25.43
N ILE A 61 -31.46 9.71 25.16
CA ILE A 61 -30.66 10.61 24.30
C ILE A 61 -29.23 10.74 24.82
N GLN A 62 -29.04 10.92 26.13
CA GLN A 62 -27.70 11.01 26.72
C GLN A 62 -26.89 9.72 26.56
N THR A 63 -27.54 8.57 26.48
CA THR A 63 -26.90 7.27 26.25
C THR A 63 -26.48 7.16 24.79
N ASP A 64 -27.38 7.48 23.86
CA ASP A 64 -27.11 7.45 22.42
C ASP A 64 -25.98 8.43 22.03
N VAL A 65 -25.97 9.62 22.63
CA VAL A 65 -24.88 10.60 22.44
C VAL A 65 -23.55 10.03 22.93
N ARG A 66 -23.51 9.36 24.09
CA ARG A 66 -22.29 8.73 24.61
C ARG A 66 -21.80 7.61 23.69
N GLN A 67 -22.69 6.79 23.16
CA GLN A 67 -22.34 5.75 22.18
C GLN A 67 -21.83 6.36 20.88
N SER A 68 -22.46 7.43 20.39
CA SER A 68 -22.02 8.14 19.19
C SER A 68 -20.61 8.70 19.35
N ILE A 69 -20.30 9.30 20.49
CA ILE A 69 -18.95 9.79 20.82
C ILE A 69 -17.94 8.64 20.81
N GLN A 70 -18.26 7.49 21.40
CA GLN A 70 -17.38 6.31 21.37
C GLN A 70 -17.17 5.79 19.94
N GLY A 71 -18.22 5.77 19.11
CA GLY A 71 -18.12 5.40 17.70
C GLY A 71 -17.25 6.36 16.91
N THR A 72 -17.36 7.67 17.17
CA THR A 72 -16.50 8.69 16.56
C THR A 72 -15.04 8.54 16.97
N ASP A 73 -14.75 8.24 18.25
CA ASP A 73 -13.37 8.00 18.72
C ASP A 73 -12.76 6.76 18.05
N GLN A 74 -13.52 5.68 17.92
CA GLN A 74 -13.06 4.48 17.21
C GLN A 74 -12.80 4.76 15.72
N ALA A 75 -13.70 5.51 15.07
CA ALA A 75 -13.53 5.90 13.67
C ALA A 75 -12.29 6.76 13.47
N ALA A 76 -12.01 7.70 14.38
CA ALA A 76 -10.81 8.53 14.34
C ALA A 76 -9.53 7.68 14.40
N ARG A 77 -9.46 6.72 15.34
CA ARG A 77 -8.32 5.79 15.43
C ARG A 77 -8.15 4.93 14.18
N ALA A 78 -9.24 4.41 13.62
CA ALA A 78 -9.20 3.63 12.39
C ALA A 78 -8.68 4.45 11.20
N VAL A 79 -9.02 5.74 11.12
CA VAL A 79 -8.51 6.66 10.10
C VAL A 79 -7.01 6.95 10.32
N GLU A 80 -6.55 7.11 11.55
CA GLU A 80 -5.13 7.27 11.87
C GLU A 80 -4.32 6.03 11.43
N ASP A 81 -4.79 4.83 11.76
CA ASP A 81 -4.16 3.57 11.36
C ASP A 81 -4.13 3.41 9.83
N ALA A 82 -5.24 3.71 9.16
CA ALA A 82 -5.33 3.66 7.70
C ALA A 82 -4.36 4.66 7.03
N THR A 83 -4.23 5.86 7.60
CA THR A 83 -3.31 6.89 7.11
C THR A 83 -1.86 6.44 7.28
N ALA A 84 -1.52 5.85 8.42
CA ALA A 84 -0.18 5.31 8.66
C ALA A 84 0.15 4.16 7.69
N LEU A 85 -0.80 3.26 7.40
CA LEU A 85 -0.61 2.18 6.44
C LEU A 85 -0.47 2.69 5.00
N ALA A 86 -1.24 3.71 4.63
CA ALA A 86 -1.10 4.39 3.35
C ALA A 86 0.29 5.03 3.20
N GLY A 87 0.82 5.66 4.26
CA GLY A 87 2.18 6.20 4.28
C GLY A 87 3.25 5.13 4.01
N LYS A 88 3.19 4.00 4.72
CA LYS A 88 4.10 2.85 4.50
C LYS A 88 3.99 2.29 3.08
N SER A 89 2.80 2.29 2.50
CA SER A 89 2.59 1.85 1.12
C SER A 89 3.24 2.83 0.13
N GLY A 90 3.20 4.13 0.42
CA GLY A 90 3.93 5.15 -0.34
C GLY A 90 5.44 4.92 -0.32
N GLU A 91 6.02 4.72 0.87
CA GLU A 91 7.46 4.44 1.02
C GLU A 91 7.89 3.19 0.23
N ALA A 92 7.07 2.14 0.25
CA ALA A 92 7.34 0.92 -0.52
C ALA A 92 7.29 1.16 -2.04
N LEU A 93 6.36 2.00 -2.51
CA LEU A 93 6.26 2.36 -3.92
C LEU A 93 7.44 3.23 -4.37
N ASP A 94 7.91 4.16 -3.54
CA ASP A 94 9.11 4.96 -3.82
C ASP A 94 10.35 4.05 -3.96
N ALA A 95 10.51 3.08 -3.07
CA ALA A 95 11.59 2.10 -3.17
C ALA A 95 11.51 1.23 -4.45
N ILE A 96 10.30 0.92 -4.92
CA ILE A 96 10.10 0.22 -6.20
C ILE A 96 10.53 1.11 -7.37
N VAL A 97 10.20 2.41 -7.35
CA VAL A 97 10.61 3.36 -8.39
C VAL A 97 12.12 3.45 -8.48
N ASP A 98 12.82 3.56 -7.34
CA ASP A 98 14.28 3.59 -7.29
C ASP A 98 14.90 2.31 -7.88
N LEU A 99 14.34 1.14 -7.53
CA LEU A 99 14.82 -0.14 -8.06
C LEU A 99 14.62 -0.26 -9.57
N VAL A 100 13.49 0.23 -10.09
CA VAL A 100 13.22 0.25 -11.53
C VAL A 100 14.19 1.18 -12.26
N ALA A 101 14.50 2.35 -11.68
CA ALA A 101 15.49 3.27 -12.25
C ALA A 101 16.88 2.61 -12.34
N ALA A 102 17.35 2.01 -11.25
CA ALA A 102 18.62 1.28 -11.22
C ALA A 102 18.66 0.12 -12.23
N THR A 103 17.55 -0.61 -12.36
CA THR A 103 17.42 -1.69 -13.35
C THR A 103 17.51 -1.15 -14.78
N SER A 104 16.90 0.01 -15.06
CA SER A 104 16.97 0.66 -16.37
C SER A 104 18.40 1.06 -16.73
N ASP A 105 19.14 1.62 -15.78
CA ASP A 105 20.54 1.98 -15.97
C ASP A 105 21.41 0.75 -16.24
N GLN A 106 21.15 -0.34 -15.53
CA GLN A 106 21.85 -1.60 -15.74
C GLN A 106 21.56 -2.21 -17.12
N VAL A 107 20.31 -2.13 -17.60
CA VAL A 107 19.95 -2.55 -18.97
C VAL A 107 20.69 -1.72 -20.02
N ARG A 108 20.84 -0.40 -19.80
CA ARG A 108 21.63 0.46 -20.70
C ARG A 108 23.10 0.05 -20.73
N ALA A 109 23.69 -0.24 -19.56
CA ALA A 109 25.07 -0.71 -19.49
C ALA A 109 25.27 -2.05 -20.22
N ILE A 110 24.31 -2.98 -20.08
CA ILE A 110 24.33 -4.26 -20.82
C ILE A 110 24.25 -4.01 -22.33
N ALA A 111 23.39 -3.09 -22.79
CA ALA A 111 23.28 -2.76 -24.21
C ALA A 111 24.60 -2.21 -24.77
N THR A 112 25.26 -1.29 -24.06
CA THR A 112 26.58 -0.77 -24.45
C THR A 112 27.62 -1.88 -24.50
N ALA A 113 27.67 -2.75 -23.47
CA ALA A 113 28.61 -3.89 -23.46
C ALA A 113 28.35 -4.86 -24.62
N ALA A 114 27.08 -5.06 -25.02
CA ALA A 114 26.73 -5.90 -26.16
C ALA A 114 27.19 -5.29 -27.50
N GLU A 115 27.10 -3.97 -27.66
CA GLU A 115 27.63 -3.26 -28.83
C GLU A 115 29.16 -3.41 -28.92
N GLU A 116 29.88 -3.21 -27.81
CA GLU A 116 31.33 -3.40 -27.73
C GLU A 116 31.73 -4.85 -28.06
N GLN A 117 31.00 -5.83 -27.52
CA GLN A 117 31.23 -7.24 -27.80
C GLN A 117 30.99 -7.60 -29.27
N SER A 118 29.99 -6.98 -29.92
CA SER A 118 29.74 -7.16 -31.35
C SER A 118 30.91 -6.63 -32.18
N ALA A 119 31.40 -5.42 -31.88
CA ALA A 119 32.55 -4.84 -32.56
C ALA A 119 33.82 -5.70 -32.39
N ALA A 120 34.10 -6.17 -31.16
CA ALA A 120 35.21 -7.08 -30.89
C ALA A 120 35.08 -8.41 -31.66
N SER A 121 33.86 -8.93 -31.79
CA SER A 121 33.60 -10.16 -32.55
C SER A 121 33.88 -10.00 -34.04
N GLU A 122 33.56 -8.83 -34.62
CA GLU A 122 33.91 -8.53 -36.01
C GLU A 122 35.43 -8.43 -36.22
N GLU A 123 36.15 -7.83 -35.28
CA GLU A 123 37.62 -7.78 -35.31
C GLU A 123 38.23 -9.17 -35.23
N ILE A 124 37.72 -10.03 -34.35
CA ILE A 124 38.14 -11.43 -34.26
C ILE A 124 37.87 -12.15 -35.58
N ALA A 125 36.70 -11.96 -36.18
CA ALA A 125 36.37 -12.59 -37.46
C ALA A 125 37.35 -12.17 -38.58
N ARG A 126 37.71 -10.89 -38.64
CA ARG A 126 38.73 -10.37 -39.56
C ARG A 126 40.10 -11.00 -39.32
N ALA A 127 40.54 -11.05 -38.06
CA ALA A 127 41.82 -11.64 -37.68
C ALA A 127 41.91 -13.14 -38.03
N VAL A 128 40.81 -13.88 -37.86
CA VAL A 128 40.73 -15.30 -38.24
C VAL A 128 40.87 -15.48 -39.76
N GLU A 129 40.27 -14.60 -40.56
CA GLU A 129 40.40 -14.66 -42.02
C GLU A 129 41.83 -14.34 -42.48
N ASP A 130 42.49 -13.37 -41.85
CA ASP A 130 43.90 -13.09 -42.10
C ASP A 130 44.81 -14.28 -41.76
N VAL A 131 44.57 -14.94 -40.62
CA VAL A 131 45.31 -16.16 -40.24
C VAL A 131 45.10 -17.26 -41.28
N ARG A 132 43.87 -17.43 -41.79
CA ARG A 132 43.59 -18.40 -42.86
C ARG A 132 44.36 -18.09 -44.13
N ARG A 133 44.36 -16.82 -44.56
CA ARG A 133 45.10 -16.38 -45.76
C ARG A 133 46.60 -16.66 -45.62
N VAL A 134 47.22 -16.24 -44.51
CA VAL A 134 48.65 -16.48 -44.24
C VAL A 134 48.97 -17.97 -44.20
N SER A 135 48.07 -18.78 -43.61
CA SER A 135 48.25 -20.24 -43.57
C SER A 135 48.22 -20.87 -44.97
N GLN A 136 47.36 -20.38 -45.87
CA GLN A 136 47.32 -20.83 -47.27
C GLN A 136 48.56 -20.41 -48.06
N GLU A 137 49.01 -19.16 -47.90
CA GLU A 137 50.25 -18.66 -48.51
C GLU A 137 51.45 -19.52 -48.05
N THR A 138 51.56 -19.77 -46.75
CA THR A 138 52.62 -20.61 -46.16
C THR A 138 52.60 -22.03 -46.73
N ALA A 139 51.42 -22.64 -46.87
CA ALA A 139 51.29 -23.98 -47.45
C ALA A 139 51.71 -24.01 -48.94
N GLN A 140 51.39 -22.96 -49.69
CA GLN A 140 51.80 -22.82 -51.09
C GLN A 140 53.32 -22.63 -51.22
N GLU A 141 53.91 -21.75 -50.42
CA GLU A 141 55.35 -21.55 -50.36
C GLU A 141 56.09 -22.84 -49.98
N MET A 142 55.57 -23.60 -49.01
CA MET A 142 56.15 -24.89 -48.61
C MET A 142 56.10 -25.91 -49.76
N THR A 143 55.04 -25.89 -50.58
CA THR A 143 54.96 -26.72 -51.79
C THR A 143 56.02 -26.32 -52.82
N VAL A 144 56.27 -25.02 -53.00
CA VAL A 144 57.32 -24.51 -53.89
C VAL A 144 58.71 -24.89 -53.37
N ALA A 145 58.95 -24.70 -52.07
CA ALA A 145 60.20 -25.06 -51.42
C ALA A 145 60.50 -26.56 -51.56
N SER A 146 59.51 -27.42 -51.35
CA SER A 146 59.63 -28.88 -51.53
C SER A 146 60.08 -29.25 -52.96
N LYS A 147 59.44 -28.67 -53.98
CA LYS A 147 59.85 -28.86 -55.40
C LYS A 147 61.28 -28.38 -55.65
N GLY A 148 61.68 -27.28 -55.02
CA GLY A 148 63.06 -26.77 -55.09
C GLY A 148 64.07 -27.76 -54.50
N VAL A 149 63.77 -28.33 -53.33
CA VAL A 149 64.60 -29.36 -52.68
C VAL A 149 64.70 -30.62 -53.55
N GLU A 150 63.60 -31.08 -54.16
CA GLU A 150 63.61 -32.21 -55.11
C GLU A 150 64.49 -31.93 -56.34
N ALA A 151 64.45 -30.71 -56.87
CA ALA A 151 65.29 -30.30 -58.00
C ALA A 151 66.78 -30.29 -57.62
N ILE A 152 67.13 -29.73 -56.46
CA ILE A 152 68.50 -29.73 -55.93
C ILE A 152 68.99 -31.16 -55.71
N SER A 153 68.17 -32.03 -55.12
CA SER A 153 68.51 -33.44 -54.92
C SER A 153 68.82 -34.16 -56.24
N ARG A 154 68.00 -33.93 -57.28
CA ARG A 154 68.24 -34.49 -58.62
C ARG A 154 69.55 -33.99 -59.23
N LEU A 155 69.81 -32.68 -59.17
CA LEU A 155 71.02 -32.09 -59.72
C LEU A 155 72.28 -32.60 -59.00
N THR A 156 72.21 -32.76 -57.69
CA THR A 156 73.29 -33.32 -56.86
C THR A 156 73.59 -34.78 -57.24
N SER A 157 72.55 -35.59 -57.48
CA SER A 157 72.72 -36.96 -57.96
C SER A 157 73.39 -37.01 -59.33
N GLN A 158 72.93 -36.20 -60.29
CA GLN A 158 73.53 -36.10 -61.62
C GLN A 158 74.99 -35.66 -61.56
N LEU A 159 75.30 -34.66 -60.73
CA LEU A 159 76.66 -34.18 -60.54
C LEU A 159 77.56 -35.27 -59.94
N GLY A 160 77.04 -36.02 -58.96
CA GLY A 160 77.72 -37.19 -58.39
C GLY A 160 78.00 -38.30 -59.41
N ASP A 161 77.07 -38.57 -60.32
CA ASP A 161 77.26 -39.53 -61.40
C ASP A 161 78.28 -39.04 -62.44
N THR A 162 78.26 -37.75 -62.78
CA THR A 162 79.20 -37.13 -63.72
C THR A 162 80.63 -37.18 -63.17
N VAL A 163 80.82 -36.83 -61.89
CA VAL A 163 82.12 -36.95 -61.20
C VAL A 163 82.61 -38.40 -61.20
N ARG A 164 81.72 -39.37 -60.97
CA ARG A 164 82.07 -40.81 -61.06
C ARG A 164 82.52 -41.22 -62.46
N SER A 165 81.89 -40.71 -63.51
CA SER A 165 82.26 -41.00 -64.90
C SER A 165 83.59 -40.37 -65.35
N LEU A 166 84.00 -39.23 -64.76
CA LEU A 166 85.26 -38.54 -65.08
C LEU A 166 86.46 -39.12 -64.33
N GLY A 167 86.23 -39.89 -63.26
CA GLY A 167 87.27 -40.56 -62.47
C GLY A 167 87.64 -41.96 -62.95
N GLN A 168 87.01 -42.47 -64.01
CA GLN A 168 87.38 -43.70 -64.73
C GLN A 168 88.08 -43.35 -66.04
#